data_AF-A0A965JWH2-F1
#
_entry.id   AF-A0A965JWH2-F1
#
_cell.length_a   1.000
_cell.length_b   1.000
_cell.length_c   1.000
_cell.angle_alpha   90.00
_cell.angle_beta   90.00
_cell.angle_gamma   90.00
#
_symmetry.space_group_name_H-M   'P 1'
#
loop_
_entity.id
_entity.type
_entity.pdbx_description
1 polymer ?
#
loop_
_entity_poly.entity_id
_entity_poly.type
_entity_poly.pdbx_seq_one_letter_code
_entity_poly.pdbx_strand_id
1 'polypeptide(L)'
;MTTTTFFENKADILAELWLDYRDNKEFADFIEYNDLGLPLAYAFANGIIDKATPLLEQFINESFNLLLAGLEIKEDAGFETLDDVLRFIDGK
;
A
#
# COMPACT_ATOMS: atom_id res chain seq x y z
N MET A 1 -12.15 16.34 -10.69
CA MET A 1 -12.41 15.11 -9.92
C MET A 1 -11.06 14.62 -9.48
N THR A 2 -10.80 14.52 -8.18
CA THR A 2 -9.57 13.91 -7.67
C THR A 2 -9.67 12.41 -7.91
N THR A 3 -8.78 11.86 -8.74
CA THR A 3 -8.67 10.42 -8.94
C THR A 3 -8.00 9.84 -7.70
N THR A 4 -8.63 8.88 -7.03
CA THR A 4 -8.08 8.23 -5.82
C THR A 4 -7.96 6.75 -6.05
N THR A 5 -6.94 6.12 -5.46
CA THR A 5 -6.70 4.68 -5.56
C THR A 5 -7.85 3.92 -4.89
N PHE A 6 -8.41 2.93 -5.58
CA PHE A 6 -9.46 2.08 -5.03
C PHE A 6 -8.93 1.25 -3.86
N PHE A 7 -9.80 0.92 -2.91
CA PHE A 7 -9.40 0.23 -1.68
C PHE A 7 -8.72 -1.11 -1.96
N GLU A 8 -9.28 -1.88 -2.88
CA GLU A 8 -8.75 -3.17 -3.35
C GLU A 8 -7.34 -3.00 -3.92
N ASN A 9 -7.14 -2.00 -4.78
CA ASN A 9 -5.82 -1.68 -5.34
C ASN A 9 -4.82 -1.30 -4.25
N LYS A 10 -5.21 -0.56 -3.20
CA LYS A 10 -4.31 -0.25 -2.07
C LYS A 10 -3.86 -1.52 -1.36
N ALA A 11 -4.78 -2.45 -1.14
CA ALA A 11 -4.47 -3.73 -0.51
C ALA A 11 -3.51 -4.55 -1.39
N ASP A 12 -3.77 -4.63 -2.70
CA ASP A 12 -2.92 -5.33 -3.66
C ASP A 12 -1.51 -4.73 -3.74
N ILE A 13 -1.41 -3.39 -3.85
CA ILE A 13 -0.12 -2.66 -3.87
C ILE A 13 0.70 -2.93 -2.61
N LEU A 14 0.07 -2.83 -1.43
CA LEU A 14 0.74 -3.06 -0.16
C LEU A 14 1.13 -4.53 0.04
N ALA A 15 0.29 -5.45 -0.44
CA ALA A 15 0.59 -6.89 -0.42
C ALA A 15 1.81 -7.21 -1.30
N GLU A 16 1.84 -6.70 -2.52
CA GLU A 16 2.97 -6.85 -3.45
C GLU A 16 4.25 -6.26 -2.85
N LEU A 17 4.18 -5.03 -2.33
CA LEU A 17 5.33 -4.38 -1.69
C LEU A 17 5.85 -5.21 -0.52
N TRP A 18 4.97 -5.74 0.31
CA TRP A 18 5.38 -6.59 1.43
C TRP A 18 6.06 -7.86 0.97
N LEU A 19 5.54 -8.56 -0.03
CA LEU A 19 6.14 -9.81 -0.51
C LEU A 19 7.52 -9.58 -1.14
N ASP A 20 7.64 -8.52 -1.94
CA ASP A 20 8.82 -8.28 -2.76
C ASP A 20 9.92 -7.52 -2.02
N TYR A 21 9.55 -6.68 -1.04
CA TYR A 21 10.48 -5.74 -0.39
C TYR A 21 10.56 -5.88 1.14
N ARG A 22 9.86 -6.83 1.80
CA ARG A 22 9.94 -7.01 3.28
C ARG A 22 11.35 -7.19 3.84
N ASP A 23 12.25 -7.77 3.07
CA ASP A 23 13.64 -8.01 3.48
C ASP A 23 14.61 -6.95 2.88
N ASN A 24 14.08 -5.95 2.15
CA ASN A 24 14.87 -4.84 1.62
C ASN A 24 15.12 -3.80 2.71
N LYS A 25 16.40 -3.48 2.93
CA LYS A 25 16.85 -2.52 3.95
C LYS A 25 16.32 -1.10 3.73
N GLU A 26 16.07 -0.70 2.49
CA GLU A 26 15.53 0.63 2.17
C GLU A 26 14.08 0.79 2.64
N PHE A 27 13.34 -0.31 2.74
CA PHE A 27 11.97 -0.33 3.22
C PHE A 27 11.85 -0.68 4.70
N ALA A 28 12.95 -0.96 5.40
CA ALA A 28 12.93 -1.51 6.77
C ALA A 28 12.04 -0.71 7.74
N ASP A 29 12.22 0.62 7.78
CA ASP A 29 11.44 1.50 8.67
C ASP A 29 9.94 1.48 8.31
N PHE A 30 9.62 1.44 7.00
CA PHE A 30 8.24 1.35 6.53
C PHE A 30 7.61 0.00 6.89
N ILE A 31 8.35 -1.11 6.74
CA ILE A 31 7.89 -2.45 7.09
C ILE A 31 7.68 -2.57 8.60
N GLU A 32 8.60 -2.05 9.42
CA GLU A 32 8.50 -2.07 10.89
C GLU A 32 7.31 -1.24 11.38
N TYR A 33 7.09 -0.05 10.81
CA TYR A 33 5.96 0.79 11.19
C TYR A 33 4.61 0.17 10.77
N ASN A 34 4.58 -0.56 9.65
CA ASN A 34 3.38 -1.19 9.11
C ASN A 34 3.34 -2.70 9.36
N ASP A 35 3.84 -3.13 10.52
CA ASP A 35 3.94 -4.53 10.94
C ASP A 35 2.60 -5.27 10.94
N LEU A 36 1.48 -4.56 11.14
CA LEU A 36 0.13 -5.10 11.05
C LEU A 36 -0.59 -4.73 9.75
N GLY A 37 -0.39 -3.53 9.23
CA GLY A 37 -1.07 -3.05 8.03
C GLY A 37 -0.74 -3.87 6.77
N LEU A 38 0.53 -4.25 6.61
CA LEU A 38 0.98 -5.05 5.46
C LEU A 38 0.47 -6.50 5.48
N PRO A 39 0.56 -7.25 6.60
CA PRO A 39 -0.08 -8.57 6.68
C PRO A 39 -1.60 -8.53 6.46
N LEU A 40 -2.28 -7.49 6.95
CA LEU A 40 -3.71 -7.32 6.76
C LEU A 40 -4.07 -7.04 5.30
N ALA A 41 -3.29 -6.19 4.62
CA ALA A 41 -3.42 -5.95 3.18
C ALA A 41 -3.27 -7.26 2.39
N TYR A 42 -2.23 -8.04 2.67
CA TYR A 42 -2.02 -9.35 2.06
C TYR A 42 -3.18 -10.32 2.32
N ALA A 43 -3.66 -10.40 3.56
CA ALA A 43 -4.77 -11.27 3.91
C ALA A 43 -6.06 -10.90 3.16
N PHE A 44 -6.35 -9.61 2.99
CA PHE A 44 -7.49 -9.15 2.22
C PHE A 44 -7.31 -9.40 0.72
N ALA A 45 -6.17 -9.00 0.13
CA ALA A 45 -5.83 -9.17 -1.29
C ALA A 45 -5.92 -10.64 -1.75
N ASN A 46 -5.55 -11.59 -0.89
CA ASN A 46 -5.58 -13.02 -1.19
C ASN A 46 -6.89 -13.71 -0.78
N GLY A 47 -7.91 -12.96 -0.35
CA GLY A 47 -9.22 -13.50 0.02
C GLY A 47 -9.23 -14.34 1.31
N ILE A 48 -8.19 -14.23 2.15
CA ILE A 48 -8.19 -14.81 3.52
C ILE A 48 -9.21 -14.04 4.38
N ILE A 49 -9.29 -12.73 4.18
CA ILE A 49 -10.35 -11.88 4.70
C ILE A 49 -11.24 -11.50 3.52
N ASP A 50 -12.51 -11.87 3.58
CA ASP A 50 -13.48 -11.69 2.49
C ASP A 50 -14.26 -10.37 2.57
N LYS A 51 -14.18 -9.67 3.71
CA LYS A 51 -14.93 -8.43 3.97
C LYS A 51 -14.06 -7.37 4.64
N ALA A 52 -14.07 -6.20 4.03
CA ALA A 52 -13.51 -4.99 4.61
C ALA A 52 -14.33 -4.58 5.84
N THR A 53 -13.72 -4.62 7.02
CA THR A 53 -14.29 -3.97 8.21
C THR A 53 -13.77 -2.54 8.29
N PRO A 54 -14.45 -1.60 8.98
CA PRO A 54 -13.96 -0.23 9.11
C PRO A 54 -12.54 -0.14 9.69
N LEU A 55 -12.19 -1.06 10.59
CA LEU A 55 -10.84 -1.12 11.17
C LEU A 55 -9.80 -1.64 10.18
N LEU A 56 -10.15 -2.66 9.38
CA LEU A 56 -9.29 -3.15 8.31
C LEU A 56 -9.06 -2.07 7.25
N GLU A 57 -10.11 -1.35 6.87
CA GLU A 57 -10.01 -0.21 5.96
C GLU A 57 -9.08 0.87 6.50
N GLN A 58 -9.18 1.19 7.78
CA GLN A 58 -8.31 2.17 8.42
C GLN A 58 -6.83 1.76 8.32
N PHE A 59 -6.48 0.52 8.71
CA PHE A 59 -5.10 0.03 8.64
C PHE A 59 -4.52 0.11 7.22
N ILE A 60 -5.26 -0.39 6.23
CA ILE A 60 -4.79 -0.41 4.84
C ILE A 60 -4.67 1.01 4.28
N ASN A 61 -5.64 1.90 4.55
CA ASN A 61 -5.56 3.29 4.09
C ASN A 61 -4.40 4.06 4.75
N GLU A 62 -4.17 3.88 6.05
CA GLU A 62 -3.05 4.50 6.75
C GLU A 62 -1.71 4.02 6.21
N SER A 63 -1.52 2.70 6.03
CA SER A 63 -0.31 2.13 5.44
C SER A 63 -0.06 2.62 4.02
N PHE A 64 -1.11 2.74 3.20
CA PHE A 64 -0.99 3.28 1.84
C PHE A 64 -0.59 4.76 1.85
N ASN A 65 -1.20 5.57 2.73
CA ASN A 65 -0.83 6.97 2.87
C ASN A 65 0.64 7.14 3.32
N LEU A 66 1.12 6.27 4.20
CA LEU A 66 2.52 6.26 4.63
C LEU A 66 3.47 5.85 3.51
N LEU A 67 3.06 4.93 2.63
CA LEU A 67 3.83 4.58 1.43
C LEU A 67 3.98 5.81 0.53
N LEU A 68 2.87 6.49 0.20
CA LEU A 68 2.91 7.70 -0.62
C LEU A 68 3.78 8.79 0.02
N ALA A 69 3.65 8.99 1.34
CA ALA A 69 4.46 9.96 2.08
C ALA A 69 5.95 9.61 2.04
N GLY A 70 6.31 8.34 2.23
CA GLY A 70 7.70 7.85 2.16
C GLY A 70 8.33 7.99 0.78
N LEU A 71 7.52 7.94 -0.29
CA LEU A 71 7.93 8.14 -1.68
C LEU A 71 7.82 9.60 -2.15
N GLU A 72 7.54 10.54 -1.24
CA GLU A 72 7.34 11.97 -1.54
C GLU A 72 6.25 12.24 -2.61
N ILE A 73 5.22 11.39 -2.63
CA ILE A 73 4.03 11.55 -3.46
C ILE A 73 2.99 12.35 -2.67
N LYS A 74 2.75 13.60 -3.10
CA LYS A 74 1.90 14.55 -2.37
C LYS A 74 0.41 14.24 -2.47
N GLU A 75 -0.02 13.65 -3.58
CA GLU A 75 -1.42 13.38 -3.87
C GLU A 75 -1.55 11.98 -4.45
N ASP A 76 -2.54 11.24 -3.96
CA ASP A 76 -2.98 9.99 -4.57
C ASP A 76 -3.47 10.27 -6.00
N ALA A 77 -2.93 9.53 -6.97
CA ALA A 77 -3.20 9.72 -8.39
C ALA A 77 -4.11 8.64 -8.98
N GLY A 78 -4.64 7.71 -8.16
CA GLY A 78 -5.44 6.59 -8.65
C GLY A 78 -4.61 5.44 -9.21
N PHE A 79 -3.66 4.94 -8.43
CA PHE A 79 -2.78 3.84 -8.81
C PHE A 79 -3.55 2.51 -8.92
N GLU A 80 -3.13 1.64 -9.84
CA GLU A 80 -3.72 0.29 -9.96
C GLU A 80 -2.75 -0.79 -9.47
N THR A 81 -1.45 -0.56 -9.61
CA THR A 81 -0.40 -1.53 -9.28
C THR A 81 0.80 -0.90 -8.57
N LEU A 82 1.66 -1.70 -7.94
CA LEU A 82 2.90 -1.21 -7.34
C LEU A 82 3.82 -0.61 -8.40
N ASP A 83 3.89 -1.23 -9.59
CA ASP A 83 4.64 -0.71 -10.74
C ASP A 83 4.17 0.70 -11.16
N ASP A 84 2.86 1.00 -11.10
CA ASP A 84 2.38 2.37 -11.35
C ASP A 84 2.93 3.38 -10.33
N VAL A 85 2.97 2.99 -9.05
CA VAL A 85 3.53 3.83 -7.96
C VAL A 85 5.02 4.06 -8.18
N LEU A 86 5.78 3.02 -8.52
CA LEU A 86 7.23 3.11 -8.74
C LEU A 86 7.57 3.87 -10.02
N ARG A 87 6.81 3.72 -11.10
CA ARG A 87 7.01 4.53 -12.32
C ARG A 87 6.69 6.00 -12.12
N PHE A 88 5.75 6.30 -11.22
CA PHE A 88 5.39 7.68 -10.89
C PHE A 88 6.55 8.45 -10.26
N ILE A 89 7.47 7.78 -9.56
CA ILE A 89 8.68 8.40 -9.00
C ILE A 89 9.84 8.42 -10.00
N ASP A 90 9.97 7.42 -10.89
CA ASP A 90 11.03 7.35 -11.90
C ASP A 90 10.88 8.39 -13.03
N GLY A 91 9.65 8.86 -13.25
CA GLY A 91 9.33 9.90 -14.26
C GLY A 91 9.48 11.35 -13.76
N LYS A 92 9.92 11.56 -12.52
CA LYS A 92 10.18 12.89 -11.94
C LYS A 92 11.60 13.38 -12.19
#